data_AF-A0A147J2S5-F1
#
_entry.id   AF-A0A147J2S5-F1
#
_cell.length_a   1.000
_cell.length_b   1.000
_cell.length_c   1.000
_cell.angle_alpha   90.00
_cell.angle_beta   90.00
_cell.angle_gamma   90.00
#
_symmetry.space_group_name_H-M   'P 1'
#
loop_
_entity.id
_entity.type
_entity.pdbx_description
1 polymer ?
#
loop_
_entity_poly.entity_id
_entity_poly.type
_entity_poly.pdbx_seq_one_letter_code
_entity_poly.pdbx_strand_id
1 'polypeptide(L)'
;MADMTPPADAAAFLTTLGWEGAVIAPLAGDASFRRYFRVTLEARRAVLMDAPPPHEDPRPFIAIARWLVGKGFAAPAILGADEARGLVLIEDFGDDRMREAIEADPDVTVQLYSDAVDLLAALRNHAPEGLAPYDTAVLHREAALLPEWYTPAVGLDVDVEGYRAAWDQVFAHALADKPVTVLRDYHVENLMLVGPGRTLGLLDFQDALAGHPAYDLVSLLQDARRDVEPSIEEAMLKRYLAATGEGDAFLNAYHVLGAQRNAKIIGIFTRLWKRDGKPRYAALCPRVWAYLERDLTHPVLAPVAAWFDDNVPPELRGDPKVLSQ
;
A
#
# COMPACT_ATOMS: atom_id res chain seq x y z
N MET A 1 -19.68 7.87 9.50
CA MET A 1 -18.80 8.64 8.60
C MET A 1 -17.90 9.48 9.49
N ALA A 2 -16.63 9.63 9.17
CA ALA A 2 -15.73 10.50 9.93
C ALA A 2 -16.27 11.94 9.90
N ASP A 3 -16.12 12.67 11.00
CA ASP A 3 -16.43 14.09 11.04
C ASP A 3 -15.48 14.84 10.11
N MET A 4 -16.00 15.45 9.06
CA MET A 4 -15.24 16.22 8.06
C MET A 4 -15.32 17.73 8.30
N THR A 5 -15.56 18.13 9.55
CA THR A 5 -15.38 19.49 10.01
C THR A 5 -13.88 19.77 10.19
N PRO A 6 -13.33 20.87 9.64
CA PRO A 6 -11.95 21.25 9.87
C PRO A 6 -11.62 21.33 11.37
N PRO A 7 -10.40 20.93 11.80
CA PRO A 7 -10.02 21.01 13.20
C PRO A 7 -10.05 22.47 13.69
N ALA A 8 -10.46 22.69 14.94
CA ALA A 8 -10.67 24.04 15.49
C ALA A 8 -9.42 24.93 15.39
N ASP A 9 -8.23 24.32 15.55
CA ASP A 9 -6.94 25.02 15.49
C ASP A 9 -6.43 25.23 14.05
N ALA A 10 -7.11 24.71 13.02
CA ALA A 10 -6.69 24.79 11.61
C ALA A 10 -6.47 26.23 11.15
N ALA A 11 -7.43 27.12 11.41
CA ALA A 11 -7.36 28.51 10.96
C ALA A 11 -6.17 29.24 11.60
N ALA A 12 -5.95 29.06 12.90
CA ALA A 12 -4.83 29.68 13.61
C ALA A 12 -3.49 29.17 13.07
N PHE A 13 -3.35 27.85 12.90
CA PHE A 13 -2.17 27.22 12.30
C PHE A 13 -1.89 27.76 10.89
N LEU A 14 -2.90 27.80 10.02
CA LEU A 14 -2.79 28.32 8.66
C LEU A 14 -2.36 29.79 8.64
N THR A 15 -2.88 30.64 9.53
CA THR A 15 -2.44 32.03 9.66
C THR A 15 -0.95 32.14 9.98
N THR A 16 -0.40 31.27 10.84
CA THR A 16 1.05 31.27 11.14
C THR A 16 1.92 30.97 9.92
N LEU A 17 1.36 30.32 8.90
CA LEU A 17 2.02 29.95 7.65
C LEU A 17 1.69 30.92 6.49
N GLY A 18 1.00 32.03 6.76
CA GLY A 18 0.61 32.99 5.72
C GLY A 18 -0.57 32.54 4.84
N TRP A 19 -1.46 31.72 5.41
CA TRP A 19 -2.71 31.26 4.80
C TRP A 19 -3.96 31.86 5.48
N GLU A 20 -3.83 33.09 5.99
CA GLU A 20 -4.95 33.82 6.59
C GLU A 20 -6.08 34.02 5.56
N GLY A 21 -7.31 33.73 5.99
CA GLY A 21 -8.50 33.84 5.15
C GLY A 21 -8.67 32.74 4.10
N ALA A 22 -7.82 31.70 4.12
CA ALA A 22 -7.95 30.57 3.21
C ALA A 22 -9.27 29.80 3.42
N VAL A 23 -9.85 29.31 2.32
CA VAL A 23 -11.02 28.42 2.35
C VAL A 23 -10.54 26.99 2.58
N ILE A 24 -11.13 26.32 3.58
CA ILE A 24 -10.83 24.93 3.93
C ILE A 24 -12.01 24.05 3.52
N ALA A 25 -11.80 23.13 2.58
CA ALA A 25 -12.81 22.21 2.11
C ALA A 25 -12.38 20.76 2.34
N PRO A 26 -13.27 19.86 2.76
CA PRO A 26 -12.90 18.46 2.97
C PRO A 26 -12.52 17.78 1.66
N LEU A 27 -11.48 16.94 1.70
CA LEU A 27 -11.16 15.97 0.66
C LEU A 27 -11.71 14.60 1.06
N ALA A 28 -12.07 13.79 0.07
CA ALA A 28 -12.50 12.42 0.33
C ALA A 28 -11.35 11.64 1.00
N GLY A 29 -11.59 11.17 2.23
CA GLY A 29 -10.64 10.35 2.99
C GLY A 29 -10.97 8.86 2.90
N ASP A 30 -9.97 8.02 3.20
CA ASP A 30 -10.14 6.57 3.32
C ASP A 30 -10.43 6.13 4.77
N ALA A 31 -10.17 4.88 5.11
CA ALA A 31 -10.48 4.21 6.36
C ALA A 31 -9.62 4.62 7.58
N SER A 32 -8.63 5.50 7.43
CA SER A 32 -7.75 6.00 8.50
C SER A 32 -8.43 7.06 9.37
N PHE A 33 -7.88 7.33 10.54
CA PHE A 33 -8.25 8.48 11.38
C PHE A 33 -7.72 9.81 10.84
N ARG A 34 -6.71 9.79 9.93
CA ARG A 34 -6.22 10.99 9.27
C ARG A 34 -7.27 11.58 8.34
N ARG A 35 -7.44 12.89 8.42
CA ARG A 35 -8.36 13.67 7.59
C ARG A 35 -7.56 14.63 6.72
N TYR A 36 -8.04 14.84 5.50
CA TYR A 36 -7.40 15.75 4.55
C TYR A 36 -8.39 16.82 4.11
N PHE A 37 -7.90 18.05 4.04
CA PHE A 37 -8.68 19.22 3.63
C PHE A 37 -7.91 20.01 2.58
N ARG A 38 -8.53 20.33 1.46
CA ARG A 38 -7.97 21.26 0.49
C ARG A 38 -8.07 22.68 1.04
N VAL A 39 -6.94 23.38 1.05
CA VAL A 39 -6.82 24.76 1.48
C VAL A 39 -6.54 25.62 0.25
N THR A 40 -7.41 26.60 0.00
CA THR A 40 -7.30 27.50 -1.16
C THR A 40 -7.22 28.94 -0.69
N LEU A 41 -6.22 29.67 -1.18
CA LEU A 41 -6.07 31.11 -0.95
C LEU A 41 -5.67 31.79 -2.26
N GLU A 42 -6.61 32.52 -2.85
CA GLU A 42 -6.48 33.09 -4.19
C GLU A 42 -6.08 32.00 -5.22
N ALA A 43 -4.92 32.12 -5.86
CA ALA A 43 -4.39 31.14 -6.80
C ALA A 43 -3.56 30.03 -6.13
N ARG A 44 -3.28 30.12 -4.82
CA ARG A 44 -2.48 29.13 -4.09
C ARG A 44 -3.38 27.99 -3.60
N ARG A 45 -2.84 26.76 -3.65
CA ARG A 45 -3.47 25.55 -3.14
C ARG A 45 -2.49 24.74 -2.29
N ALA A 46 -3.03 24.12 -1.26
CA ALA A 46 -2.33 23.19 -0.37
C ALA A 46 -3.33 22.16 0.18
N VAL A 47 -2.83 21.13 0.83
CA VAL A 47 -3.65 20.18 1.59
C VAL A 47 -3.26 20.30 3.06
N LEU A 48 -4.24 20.51 3.92
CA LEU A 48 -4.11 20.36 5.36
C LEU A 48 -4.39 18.89 5.71
N MET A 49 -3.37 18.21 6.19
CA MET A 49 -3.48 16.93 6.87
C MET A 49 -3.75 17.19 8.36
N ASP A 50 -4.73 16.47 8.89
CA ASP A 50 -5.07 16.41 10.29
C ASP A 50 -4.92 14.97 10.79
N ALA A 51 -3.92 14.75 11.65
CA ALA A 51 -3.56 13.49 12.28
C ALA A 51 -3.76 13.62 13.80
N PRO A 52 -5.00 13.56 14.29
CA PRO A 52 -5.33 13.98 15.65
C PRO A 52 -4.68 13.07 16.71
N PRO A 53 -3.85 13.60 17.63
CA PRO A 53 -3.33 12.83 18.75
C PRO A 53 -4.46 12.41 19.72
N PRO A 54 -4.34 11.26 20.40
CA PRO A 54 -3.23 10.29 20.34
C PRO A 54 -3.40 9.24 19.23
N HIS A 55 -4.36 9.40 18.32
CA HIS A 55 -4.78 8.35 17.39
C HIS A 55 -3.85 8.19 16.18
N GLU A 56 -3.25 9.28 15.71
CA GLU A 56 -2.33 9.30 14.55
C GLU A 56 -1.10 10.16 14.85
N ASP A 57 0.06 9.73 14.32
CA ASP A 57 1.33 10.45 14.43
C ASP A 57 1.74 10.99 13.06
N PRO A 58 1.88 12.32 12.87
CA PRO A 58 2.28 12.89 11.58
C PRO A 58 3.78 12.73 11.28
N ARG A 59 4.62 12.41 12.27
CA ARG A 59 6.09 12.44 12.13
C ARG A 59 6.62 11.42 11.11
N PRO A 60 6.13 10.16 11.05
CA PRO A 60 6.54 9.23 10.00
C PRO A 60 6.25 9.76 8.59
N PHE A 61 5.06 10.35 8.37
CA PHE A 61 4.71 10.98 7.10
C PHE A 61 5.70 12.11 6.76
N ILE A 62 5.93 13.05 7.70
CA ILE A 62 6.84 14.18 7.49
C ILE A 62 8.27 13.71 7.17
N ALA A 63 8.77 12.71 7.89
CA ALA A 63 10.12 12.18 7.71
C ALA A 63 10.30 11.57 6.31
N ILE A 64 9.38 10.71 5.88
CA ILE A 64 9.46 10.04 4.59
C ILE A 64 9.19 11.01 3.43
N ALA A 65 8.26 11.95 3.57
CA ALA A 65 8.03 12.99 2.55
C ALA A 65 9.31 13.81 2.30
N ARG A 66 9.96 14.29 3.37
CA ARG A 66 11.22 15.05 3.26
C ARG A 66 12.34 14.19 2.66
N TRP A 67 12.42 12.92 3.04
CA TRP A 67 13.42 12.00 2.50
C TRP A 67 13.21 11.78 0.99
N LEU A 68 11.98 11.47 0.56
CA LEU A 68 11.64 11.28 -0.86
C LEU A 68 11.99 12.51 -1.70
N VAL A 69 11.54 13.70 -1.27
CA VAL A 69 11.86 14.97 -1.94
C VAL A 69 13.38 15.20 -1.98
N GLY A 70 14.09 14.93 -0.88
CA GLY A 70 15.55 15.06 -0.79
C GLY A 70 16.32 14.11 -1.71
N LYS A 71 15.72 12.99 -2.14
CA LYS A 71 16.29 12.07 -3.15
C LYS A 71 15.78 12.34 -4.57
N GLY A 72 14.91 13.34 -4.76
CA GLY A 72 14.38 13.73 -6.08
C GLY A 72 13.10 13.02 -6.50
N PHE A 73 12.44 12.28 -5.61
CA PHE A 73 11.11 11.72 -5.86
C PHE A 73 10.02 12.74 -5.52
N ALA A 74 8.94 12.75 -6.30
CA ALA A 74 7.81 13.60 -6.02
C ALA A 74 7.00 13.02 -4.85
N ALA A 75 7.09 13.66 -3.69
CA ALA A 75 6.20 13.48 -2.54
C ALA A 75 5.72 14.87 -2.08
N PRO A 76 4.55 15.00 -1.42
CA PRO A 76 4.01 16.31 -1.06
C PRO A 76 5.01 17.10 -0.21
N ALA A 77 5.45 18.27 -0.70
CA ALA A 77 6.36 19.10 0.06
C ALA A 77 5.71 19.53 1.39
N ILE A 78 6.47 19.47 2.49
CA ILE A 78 5.99 19.91 3.81
C ILE A 78 6.12 21.43 3.91
N LEU A 79 5.00 22.14 3.82
CA LEU A 79 4.92 23.61 3.86
C LEU A 79 4.95 24.16 5.29
N GLY A 80 4.47 23.36 6.25
CA GLY A 80 4.55 23.65 7.68
C GLY A 80 3.93 22.52 8.51
N ALA A 81 4.32 22.40 9.77
CA ALA A 81 3.80 21.37 10.66
C ALA A 81 3.70 21.87 12.11
N ASP A 82 2.62 21.50 12.78
CA ASP A 82 2.45 21.51 14.24
C ASP A 82 2.25 20.06 14.69
N GLU A 83 3.36 19.37 14.93
CA GLU A 83 3.38 17.94 15.27
C GLU A 83 2.65 17.64 16.58
N ALA A 84 2.65 18.57 17.53
CA ALA A 84 1.98 18.40 18.81
C ALA A 84 0.46 18.40 18.68
N ARG A 85 -0.07 19.14 17.70
CA ARG A 85 -1.51 19.17 17.37
C ARG A 85 -1.90 18.20 16.25
N GLY A 86 -0.93 17.56 15.60
CA GLY A 86 -1.20 16.67 14.47
C GLY A 86 -1.51 17.40 13.15
N LEU A 87 -1.18 18.69 13.02
CA LEU A 87 -1.52 19.47 11.83
C LEU A 87 -0.31 19.58 10.91
N VAL A 88 -0.49 19.28 9.62
CA VAL A 88 0.56 19.40 8.61
C VAL A 88 -0.02 20.06 7.36
N LEU A 89 0.58 21.15 6.90
CA LEU A 89 0.26 21.75 5.62
C LEU A 89 1.23 21.20 4.57
N ILE A 90 0.69 20.58 3.53
CA ILE A 90 1.46 19.92 2.47
C ILE A 90 1.07 20.45 1.09
N GLU A 91 1.94 20.24 0.12
CA GLU A 91 1.67 20.52 -1.29
C GLU A 91 0.42 19.78 -1.80
N ASP A 92 -0.36 20.43 -2.65
CA ASP A 92 -1.52 19.84 -3.32
C ASP A 92 -1.10 19.33 -4.71
N PHE A 93 -1.01 18.01 -4.87
CA PHE A 93 -0.73 17.34 -6.15
C PHE A 93 -1.89 17.42 -7.16
N GLY A 94 -3.01 18.03 -6.79
CA GLY A 94 -4.20 18.08 -7.64
C GLY A 94 -5.04 16.82 -7.49
N ASP A 95 -5.75 16.46 -8.56
CA ASP A 95 -6.78 15.42 -8.55
C ASP A 95 -6.49 14.31 -9.58
N ASP A 96 -5.42 14.46 -10.38
CA ASP A 96 -5.06 13.55 -11.45
C ASP A 96 -4.29 12.35 -10.87
N ARG A 97 -5.00 11.24 -10.69
CA ARG A 97 -4.45 9.96 -10.23
C ARG A 97 -4.18 9.02 -11.40
N MET A 98 -3.19 8.14 -11.23
CA MET A 98 -2.85 7.10 -12.21
C MET A 98 -4.04 6.18 -12.48
N ARG A 99 -4.81 5.78 -11.45
CA ARG A 99 -6.03 4.98 -11.60
C ARG A 99 -7.02 5.60 -12.59
N GLU A 100 -7.44 6.85 -12.35
CA GLU A 100 -8.42 7.57 -13.15
C GLU A 100 -7.91 7.82 -14.57
N ALA A 101 -6.60 8.08 -14.73
CA ALA A 101 -5.99 8.24 -16.05
C ALA A 101 -6.06 6.94 -16.88
N ILE A 102 -5.80 5.79 -16.26
CA ILE A 102 -5.91 4.47 -16.91
C ILE A 102 -7.37 4.15 -17.26
N GLU A 103 -8.31 4.51 -16.39
CA GLU A 103 -9.75 4.29 -16.66
C GLU A 103 -10.26 5.17 -17.82
N ALA A 104 -9.76 6.40 -17.93
CA ALA A 104 -10.12 7.32 -19.00
C ALA A 104 -9.49 6.95 -20.35
N ASP A 105 -8.25 6.43 -20.34
CA ASP A 105 -7.50 6.05 -21.54
C ASP A 105 -6.68 4.77 -21.28
N PRO A 106 -7.21 3.59 -21.66
CA PRO A 106 -6.48 2.34 -21.52
C PRO A 106 -5.15 2.27 -22.29
N ASP A 107 -4.96 3.09 -23.35
CA ASP A 107 -3.75 3.04 -24.17
C ASP A 107 -2.52 3.57 -23.41
N VAL A 108 -2.70 4.41 -22.38
CA VAL A 108 -1.59 4.88 -21.53
C VAL A 108 -1.20 3.88 -20.44
N THR A 109 -1.95 2.79 -20.24
CA THR A 109 -1.73 1.83 -19.14
C THR A 109 -0.30 1.31 -19.11
N VAL A 110 0.19 0.77 -20.24
CA VAL A 110 1.53 0.18 -20.31
C VAL A 110 2.61 1.22 -20.00
N GLN A 111 2.44 2.46 -20.47
CA GLN A 111 3.39 3.53 -20.19
C GLN A 111 3.40 3.90 -18.70
N LEU A 112 2.23 4.11 -18.09
CA LEU A 112 2.15 4.51 -16.68
C LEU A 112 2.67 3.41 -15.74
N TYR A 113 2.40 2.15 -16.03
CA TYR A 113 3.01 1.03 -15.29
C TYR A 113 4.53 0.98 -15.50
N SER A 114 5.01 1.26 -16.73
CA SER A 114 6.46 1.32 -17.00
C SER A 114 7.14 2.41 -16.18
N ASP A 115 6.53 3.60 -16.10
CA ASP A 115 7.05 4.72 -15.32
C ASP A 115 7.08 4.40 -13.82
N ALA A 116 6.05 3.70 -13.31
CA ALA A 116 5.98 3.28 -11.92
C ALA A 116 7.06 2.23 -11.58
N VAL A 117 7.28 1.27 -12.49
CA VAL A 117 8.34 0.27 -12.35
C VAL A 117 9.74 0.91 -12.39
N ASP A 118 9.95 1.87 -13.30
CA ASP A 118 11.21 2.61 -13.37
C ASP A 118 11.48 3.43 -12.11
N LEU A 119 10.43 4.02 -11.52
CA LEU A 119 10.52 4.72 -10.25
C LEU A 119 11.00 3.77 -9.14
N LEU A 120 10.44 2.57 -9.02
CA LEU A 120 10.91 1.58 -8.03
C LEU A 120 12.36 1.15 -8.29
N ALA A 121 12.74 0.96 -9.56
CA ALA A 121 14.11 0.64 -9.95
C ALA A 121 15.10 1.78 -9.66
N ALA A 122 14.64 3.03 -9.63
CA ALA A 122 15.42 4.17 -9.16
C ALA A 122 15.47 4.23 -7.62
N LEU A 123 14.31 4.08 -6.95
CA LEU A 123 14.14 4.18 -5.50
C LEU A 123 15.04 3.20 -4.74
N ARG A 124 15.17 1.96 -5.24
CA ARG A 124 16.01 0.93 -4.62
C ARG A 124 17.49 1.30 -4.47
N ASN A 125 17.97 2.32 -5.18
CA ASN A 125 19.37 2.77 -5.10
C ASN A 125 19.64 3.66 -3.87
N HIS A 126 18.61 3.96 -3.08
CA HIS A 126 18.72 4.74 -1.86
C HIS A 126 18.56 3.85 -0.63
N ALA A 127 19.41 4.07 0.38
CA ALA A 127 19.35 3.34 1.64
C ALA A 127 18.07 3.70 2.43
N PRO A 128 17.44 2.74 3.12
CA PRO A 128 16.26 2.98 3.95
C PRO A 128 16.63 3.63 5.29
N GLU A 129 17.04 4.89 5.23
CA GLU A 129 17.54 5.66 6.37
C GLU A 129 16.46 5.82 7.47
N GLY A 130 16.73 5.30 8.66
CA GLY A 130 15.85 5.48 9.83
C GLY A 130 14.57 4.63 9.83
N LEU A 131 14.39 3.73 8.86
CA LEU A 131 13.24 2.85 8.77
C LEU A 131 13.41 1.59 9.63
N ALA A 132 12.31 1.15 10.24
CA ALA A 132 12.27 -0.13 10.95
C ALA A 132 12.39 -1.29 9.95
N PRO A 133 13.01 -2.42 10.34
CA PRO A 133 13.14 -3.57 9.47
C PRO A 133 11.79 -4.21 9.15
N TYR A 134 11.59 -4.60 7.90
CA TYR A 134 10.51 -5.50 7.50
C TYR A 134 10.99 -6.95 7.69
N ASP A 135 11.04 -7.37 8.95
CA ASP A 135 11.60 -8.65 9.35
C ASP A 135 10.57 -9.80 9.36
N THR A 136 11.05 -11.00 9.67
CA THR A 136 10.25 -12.22 9.82
C THR A 136 9.13 -12.07 10.85
N ALA A 137 9.32 -11.30 11.93
CA ALA A 137 8.28 -11.12 12.93
C ALA A 137 7.13 -10.26 12.39
N VAL A 138 7.45 -9.21 11.62
CA VAL A 138 6.45 -8.39 10.90
C VAL A 138 5.72 -9.24 9.85
N LEU A 139 6.45 -10.02 9.03
CA LEU A 139 5.86 -10.89 8.01
C LEU A 139 4.88 -11.92 8.61
N HIS A 140 5.26 -12.58 9.71
CA HIS A 140 4.38 -13.50 10.44
C HIS A 140 3.15 -12.82 11.01
N ARG A 141 3.33 -11.71 11.72
CA ARG A 141 2.23 -10.95 12.33
C ARG A 141 1.18 -10.58 11.28
N GLU A 142 1.63 -10.23 10.08
CA GLU A 142 0.75 -9.81 9.00
C GLU A 142 0.09 -10.97 8.26
N ALA A 143 0.82 -12.07 8.03
CA ALA A 143 0.24 -13.28 7.46
C ALA A 143 -0.82 -13.90 8.38
N ALA A 144 -0.63 -13.80 9.70
CA ALA A 144 -1.55 -14.32 10.71
C ALA A 144 -2.96 -13.71 10.65
N LEU A 145 -3.15 -12.58 9.95
CA LEU A 145 -4.47 -11.98 9.78
C LEU A 145 -5.44 -12.89 9.00
N LEU A 146 -4.94 -13.76 8.11
CA LEU A 146 -5.80 -14.72 7.39
C LEU A 146 -6.40 -15.76 8.33
N PRO A 147 -5.62 -16.55 9.10
CA PRO A 147 -6.20 -17.49 10.05
C PRO A 147 -6.99 -16.78 11.16
N GLU A 148 -6.59 -15.58 11.60
CA GLU A 148 -7.31 -14.83 12.64
C GLU A 148 -8.70 -14.34 12.19
N TRP A 149 -8.83 -13.87 10.94
CA TRP A 149 -10.05 -13.19 10.49
C TRP A 149 -10.81 -13.93 9.39
N TYR A 150 -10.13 -14.48 8.40
CA TYR A 150 -10.78 -15.12 7.25
C TYR A 150 -11.30 -16.50 7.58
N THR A 151 -10.44 -17.39 8.10
CA THR A 151 -10.80 -18.80 8.33
C THR A 151 -12.02 -18.97 9.26
N PRO A 152 -12.11 -18.30 10.44
CA PRO A 152 -13.31 -18.39 11.25
C PRO A 152 -14.53 -17.71 10.60
N ALA A 153 -14.33 -16.70 9.75
CA ALA A 153 -15.44 -16.03 9.08
C ALA A 153 -16.16 -16.93 8.07
N VAL A 154 -15.45 -17.90 7.49
CA VAL A 154 -15.99 -18.92 6.57
C VAL A 154 -16.23 -20.27 7.25
N GLY A 155 -16.18 -20.32 8.58
CA GLY A 155 -16.50 -21.52 9.38
C GLY A 155 -15.42 -22.59 9.41
N LEU A 156 -14.16 -22.24 9.10
CA LEU A 156 -13.02 -23.15 9.16
C LEU A 156 -12.31 -23.07 10.52
N ASP A 157 -11.90 -24.24 11.01
CA ASP A 157 -10.90 -24.40 12.06
C ASP A 157 -9.66 -25.02 11.41
N VAL A 158 -8.52 -24.34 11.51
CA VAL A 158 -7.32 -24.62 10.70
C VAL A 158 -6.10 -24.85 11.58
N ASP A 159 -5.10 -25.55 11.04
CA ASP A 159 -3.81 -25.75 11.71
C ASP A 159 -2.97 -24.45 11.69
N VAL A 160 -3.18 -23.58 12.69
CA VAL A 160 -2.44 -22.31 12.83
C VAL A 160 -0.94 -22.52 13.06
N GLU A 161 -0.56 -23.59 13.75
CA GLU A 161 0.86 -23.90 13.97
C GLU A 161 1.52 -24.36 12.67
N GLY A 162 0.85 -25.23 11.90
CA GLY A 162 1.24 -25.62 10.56
C GLY A 162 1.32 -24.44 9.58
N TYR A 163 0.42 -23.46 9.70
CA TYR A 163 0.45 -22.24 8.88
C TYR A 163 1.75 -21.49 9.10
N ARG A 164 2.09 -21.26 10.37
CA ARG A 164 3.32 -20.59 10.77
C ARG A 164 4.55 -21.37 10.30
N ALA A 165 4.57 -22.70 10.52
CA ALA A 165 5.67 -23.57 10.11
C ALA A 165 5.86 -23.62 8.58
N ALA A 166 4.78 -23.52 7.79
CA ALA A 166 4.87 -23.44 6.34
C ALA A 166 5.53 -22.13 5.89
N TRP A 167 5.17 -21.00 6.49
CA TRP A 167 5.80 -19.71 6.21
C TRP A 167 7.26 -19.63 6.65
N ASP A 168 7.61 -20.22 7.79
CA ASP A 168 9.00 -20.29 8.29
C ASP A 168 9.96 -20.93 7.27
N GLN A 169 9.47 -21.85 6.45
CA GLN A 169 10.26 -22.52 5.41
C GLN A 169 10.59 -21.62 4.21
N VAL A 170 9.82 -20.56 3.97
CA VAL A 170 9.93 -19.74 2.74
C VAL A 170 10.33 -18.30 3.00
N PHE A 171 10.13 -17.78 4.23
CA PHE A 171 10.40 -16.37 4.53
C PHE A 171 11.86 -15.95 4.40
N ALA A 172 12.82 -16.88 4.43
CA ALA A 172 14.20 -16.56 4.12
C ALA A 172 14.37 -15.93 2.72
N HIS A 173 13.51 -16.27 1.75
CA HIS A 173 13.50 -15.66 0.42
C HIS A 173 12.92 -14.24 0.40
N ALA A 174 12.07 -13.89 1.37
CA ALA A 174 11.44 -12.58 1.48
C ALA A 174 12.31 -11.55 2.22
N LEU A 175 13.37 -11.98 2.88
CA LEU A 175 14.32 -11.11 3.56
C LEU A 175 15.37 -10.62 2.55
N ALA A 176 15.73 -9.34 2.65
CA ALA A 176 16.76 -8.75 1.80
C ALA A 176 18.09 -8.60 2.54
N ASP A 177 19.16 -9.13 1.95
CA ASP A 177 20.54 -8.87 2.39
C ASP A 177 20.89 -7.38 2.32
N LYS A 178 20.31 -6.69 1.33
CA LYS A 178 20.42 -5.24 1.14
C LYS A 178 19.01 -4.65 1.10
N PRO A 179 18.41 -4.31 2.26
CA PRO A 179 17.07 -3.78 2.30
C PRO A 179 17.00 -2.40 1.65
N VAL A 180 15.84 -2.10 1.08
CA VAL A 180 15.51 -0.81 0.47
C VAL A 180 14.28 -0.22 1.16
N THR A 181 13.97 1.04 0.88
CA THR A 181 12.70 1.62 1.32
C THR A 181 11.57 0.92 0.58
N VAL A 182 10.70 0.24 1.32
CA VAL A 182 9.41 -0.25 0.82
C VAL A 182 8.31 0.67 1.33
N LEU A 183 7.52 1.24 0.41
CA LEU A 183 6.45 2.18 0.68
C LEU A 183 5.18 1.48 1.20
N ARG A 184 5.04 0.20 0.82
CA ARG A 184 4.01 -0.77 1.24
C ARG A 184 2.62 -0.60 0.65
N ASP A 185 2.20 0.64 0.39
CA ASP A 185 0.94 0.97 -0.28
C ASP A 185 1.18 1.59 -1.67
N TYR A 186 2.17 1.05 -2.39
CA TYR A 186 2.52 1.43 -3.75
C TYR A 186 1.56 0.77 -4.75
N HIS A 187 0.53 1.50 -5.17
CA HIS A 187 -0.47 1.05 -6.15
C HIS A 187 -1.14 2.26 -6.84
N VAL A 188 -1.89 2.02 -7.92
CA VAL A 188 -2.37 3.08 -8.83
C VAL A 188 -3.28 4.14 -8.19
N GLU A 189 -3.94 3.83 -7.07
CA GLU A 189 -4.72 4.81 -6.30
C GLU A 189 -3.86 5.81 -5.51
N ASN A 190 -2.62 5.44 -5.16
CA ASN A 190 -1.69 6.24 -4.37
C ASN A 190 -0.60 6.89 -5.24
N LEU A 191 -0.75 6.84 -6.57
CA LEU A 191 0.13 7.46 -7.55
C LEU A 191 -0.59 8.60 -8.26
N MET A 192 -0.07 9.81 -8.07
CA MET A 192 -0.55 11.05 -8.70
C MET A 192 0.23 11.36 -9.97
N LEU A 193 -0.38 12.05 -10.92
CA LEU A 193 0.25 12.55 -12.14
C LEU A 193 0.48 14.06 -11.99
N VAL A 194 1.67 14.41 -11.52
CA VAL A 194 1.97 15.77 -11.06
C VAL A 194 2.51 16.63 -12.20
N GLY A 195 1.90 17.81 -12.37
CA GLY A 195 2.35 18.84 -13.30
C GLY A 195 2.21 18.47 -14.79
N PRO A 196 2.67 19.34 -15.70
CA PRO A 196 2.52 19.14 -17.15
C PRO A 196 3.33 17.96 -17.68
N GLY A 197 4.42 17.60 -16.99
CA GLY A 197 5.23 16.42 -17.31
C GLY A 197 4.67 15.11 -16.78
N ARG A 198 3.55 15.14 -16.02
CA ARG A 198 2.87 13.98 -15.42
C ARG A 198 3.82 13.06 -14.64
N THR A 199 4.72 13.65 -13.86
CA THR A 199 5.64 12.87 -13.02
C THR A 199 4.87 12.15 -11.92
N LEU A 200 5.25 10.92 -11.60
CA LEU A 200 4.58 10.13 -10.57
C LEU A 200 4.82 10.72 -9.17
N GLY A 201 3.76 11.29 -8.60
CA GLY A 201 3.70 11.74 -7.21
C GLY A 201 3.29 10.61 -6.28
N LEU A 202 4.05 10.38 -5.23
CA LEU A 202 3.85 9.33 -4.25
C LEU A 202 2.96 9.83 -3.12
N LEU A 203 1.96 9.04 -2.73
CA LEU A 203 1.14 9.24 -1.53
C LEU A 203 1.22 8.00 -0.62
N ASP A 204 0.69 8.13 0.60
CA ASP A 204 0.45 7.02 1.55
C ASP A 204 1.68 6.15 1.86
N PHE A 205 2.82 6.81 2.14
CA PHE A 205 4.12 6.17 2.37
C PHE A 205 4.57 6.18 3.83
N GLN A 206 3.74 6.66 4.76
CA GLN A 206 4.10 6.83 6.17
C GLN A 206 4.37 5.52 6.92
N ASP A 207 3.87 4.39 6.41
CA ASP A 207 4.05 3.06 7.00
C ASP A 207 5.27 2.32 6.43
N ALA A 208 6.13 3.05 5.70
CA ALA A 208 7.30 2.50 5.03
C ALA A 208 8.24 1.76 5.99
N LEU A 209 8.90 0.73 5.46
CA LEU A 209 9.85 -0.12 6.18
C LEU A 209 11.12 -0.35 5.35
N ALA A 210 12.16 -0.88 5.99
CA ALA A 210 13.36 -1.37 5.33
C ALA A 210 13.17 -2.85 4.94
N GLY A 211 12.90 -3.13 3.67
CA GLY A 211 12.48 -4.47 3.21
C GLY A 211 13.03 -4.87 1.84
N HIS A 212 12.51 -5.96 1.30
CA HIS A 212 12.94 -6.49 0.02
C HIS A 212 12.36 -5.68 -1.16
N PRO A 213 13.16 -5.35 -2.20
CA PRO A 213 12.73 -4.49 -3.31
C PRO A 213 11.56 -5.03 -4.12
N ALA A 214 11.26 -6.33 -4.04
CA ALA A 214 10.11 -6.91 -4.71
C ALA A 214 8.75 -6.49 -4.09
N TYR A 215 8.72 -6.02 -2.84
CA TYR A 215 7.44 -5.81 -2.14
C TYR A 215 6.53 -4.79 -2.83
N ASP A 216 7.07 -3.62 -3.20
CA ASP A 216 6.27 -2.58 -3.85
C ASP A 216 5.94 -2.94 -5.30
N LEU A 217 6.78 -3.73 -5.97
CA LEU A 217 6.50 -4.25 -7.30
C LEU A 217 5.30 -5.23 -7.26
N VAL A 218 5.28 -6.14 -6.29
CA VAL A 218 4.12 -6.99 -5.99
C VAL A 218 2.89 -6.13 -5.70
N SER A 219 3.02 -5.09 -4.87
CA SER A 219 1.89 -4.23 -4.52
C SER A 219 1.26 -3.54 -5.72
N LEU A 220 2.08 -3.15 -6.71
CA LEU A 220 1.64 -2.54 -7.95
C LEU A 220 1.01 -3.56 -8.91
N LEU A 221 1.65 -4.70 -9.12
CA LEU A 221 1.28 -5.66 -10.17
C LEU A 221 0.21 -6.67 -9.71
N GLN A 222 0.04 -6.83 -8.40
CA GLN A 222 -1.00 -7.63 -7.76
C GLN A 222 -1.91 -6.74 -6.90
N ASP A 223 -2.47 -5.72 -7.54
CA ASP A 223 -3.32 -4.74 -6.87
C ASP A 223 -4.69 -5.35 -6.51
N ALA A 224 -4.99 -5.43 -5.22
CA ALA A 224 -6.28 -5.95 -4.74
C ALA A 224 -7.50 -5.16 -5.26
N ARG A 225 -7.30 -3.90 -5.67
CA ARG A 225 -8.37 -2.96 -6.04
C ARG A 225 -8.63 -2.91 -7.55
N ARG A 226 -7.71 -3.41 -8.36
CA ARG A 226 -7.79 -3.40 -9.83
C ARG A 226 -7.40 -4.75 -10.40
N ASP A 227 -8.08 -5.17 -11.47
CA ASP A 227 -7.63 -6.33 -12.22
C ASP A 227 -6.44 -5.94 -13.12
N VAL A 228 -5.24 -6.32 -12.71
CA VAL A 228 -4.02 -6.16 -13.51
C VAL A 228 -3.89 -7.36 -14.43
N GLU A 229 -3.98 -7.12 -15.74
CA GLU A 229 -3.83 -8.15 -16.76
C GLU A 229 -2.49 -8.91 -16.59
N PRO A 230 -2.48 -10.26 -16.67
CA PRO A 230 -1.26 -11.05 -16.52
C PRO A 230 -0.13 -10.63 -17.48
N SER A 231 -0.48 -10.15 -18.67
CA SER A 231 0.49 -9.66 -19.66
C SER A 231 1.19 -8.36 -19.24
N ILE A 232 0.51 -7.50 -18.46
CA ILE A 232 1.11 -6.28 -17.90
C ILE A 232 2.10 -6.68 -16.82
N GLU A 233 1.71 -7.57 -15.90
CA GLU A 233 2.61 -8.05 -14.85
C GLU A 233 3.85 -8.73 -15.43
N GLU A 234 3.70 -9.62 -16.40
CA GLU A 234 4.83 -10.27 -17.08
C GLU A 234 5.77 -9.23 -17.72
N ALA A 235 5.21 -8.26 -18.46
CA ALA A 235 5.99 -7.22 -19.12
C ALA A 235 6.72 -6.33 -18.11
N MET A 236 6.06 -5.95 -17.01
CA MET A 236 6.60 -5.07 -15.97
C MET A 236 7.65 -5.77 -15.12
N LEU A 237 7.44 -7.05 -14.79
CA LEU A 237 8.44 -7.86 -14.11
C LEU A 237 9.70 -8.00 -14.98
N LYS A 238 9.54 -8.32 -16.27
CA LYS A 238 10.66 -8.36 -17.23
C LYS A 238 11.39 -7.02 -17.32
N ARG A 239 10.65 -5.90 -17.35
CA ARG A 239 11.22 -4.55 -17.35
C ARG A 239 12.05 -4.31 -16.09
N TYR A 240 11.51 -4.61 -14.92
CA TYR A 240 12.20 -4.44 -13.65
C TYR A 240 13.49 -5.27 -13.60
N LEU A 241 13.44 -6.56 -13.95
CA LEU A 241 14.61 -7.44 -13.99
C LEU A 241 15.68 -6.91 -14.96
N ALA A 242 15.28 -6.44 -16.15
CA ALA A 242 16.22 -5.88 -17.12
C ALA A 242 16.90 -4.59 -16.61
N ALA A 243 16.19 -3.74 -15.88
CA ALA A 243 16.73 -2.50 -15.32
C ALA A 243 17.66 -2.76 -14.11
N THR A 244 17.45 -3.85 -13.39
CA THR A 244 18.09 -4.10 -12.09
C THR A 244 19.15 -5.19 -12.10
N GLY A 245 19.14 -6.07 -13.11
CA GLY A 245 20.00 -7.24 -13.20
C GLY A 245 19.64 -8.36 -12.22
N GLU A 246 18.47 -8.29 -11.59
CA GLU A 246 17.95 -9.32 -10.69
C GLU A 246 17.60 -10.62 -11.44
N GLY A 247 17.60 -11.75 -10.75
CA GLY A 247 17.35 -13.08 -11.31
C GLY A 247 16.43 -13.95 -10.47
N ASP A 248 16.62 -15.28 -10.51
CA ASP A 248 15.71 -16.25 -9.90
C ASP A 248 15.48 -16.06 -8.40
N ALA A 249 16.50 -15.60 -7.66
CA ALA A 249 16.35 -15.29 -6.23
C ALA A 249 15.32 -14.17 -5.99
N PHE A 250 15.30 -13.15 -6.84
CA PHE A 250 14.29 -12.09 -6.79
C PHE A 250 12.90 -12.61 -7.15
N LEU A 251 12.80 -13.51 -8.12
CA LEU A 251 11.51 -14.13 -8.49
C LEU A 251 10.94 -14.98 -7.34
N ASN A 252 11.79 -15.74 -6.65
CA ASN A 252 11.40 -16.44 -5.42
C ASN A 252 10.86 -15.45 -4.38
N ALA A 253 11.58 -14.35 -4.13
CA ALA A 253 11.15 -13.31 -3.20
C ALA A 253 9.83 -12.65 -3.64
N TYR A 254 9.66 -12.38 -4.93
CA TYR A 254 8.45 -11.79 -5.52
C TYR A 254 7.23 -12.65 -5.21
N HIS A 255 7.29 -13.96 -5.49
CA HIS A 255 6.17 -14.86 -5.22
C HIS A 255 5.92 -15.05 -3.71
N VAL A 256 6.96 -15.20 -2.89
CA VAL A 256 6.78 -15.33 -1.43
C VAL A 256 6.12 -14.07 -0.84
N LEU A 257 6.56 -12.88 -1.24
CA LEU A 257 5.95 -11.62 -0.80
C LEU A 257 4.55 -11.40 -1.40
N GLY A 258 4.31 -11.84 -2.63
CA GLY A 258 2.98 -11.91 -3.26
C GLY A 258 2.00 -12.70 -2.41
N ALA A 259 2.32 -13.97 -2.15
CA ALA A 259 1.47 -14.83 -1.34
C ALA A 259 1.28 -14.27 0.09
N GLN A 260 2.35 -13.81 0.74
CA GLN A 260 2.28 -13.26 2.10
C GLN A 260 1.40 -12.02 2.16
N ARG A 261 1.57 -11.08 1.21
CA ARG A 261 0.79 -9.84 1.13
C ARG A 261 -0.67 -10.13 0.84
N ASN A 262 -0.96 -11.04 -0.10
CA ASN A 262 -2.34 -11.39 -0.43
C ASN A 262 -3.05 -12.09 0.74
N ALA A 263 -2.37 -12.99 1.45
CA ALA A 263 -2.90 -13.58 2.68
C ALA A 263 -3.22 -12.51 3.74
N LYS A 264 -2.29 -11.58 3.99
CA LYS A 264 -2.50 -10.41 4.86
C LYS A 264 -3.74 -9.62 4.43
N ILE A 265 -3.87 -9.28 3.14
CA ILE A 265 -4.98 -8.46 2.63
C ILE A 265 -6.33 -9.17 2.79
N ILE A 266 -6.42 -10.47 2.51
CA ILE A 266 -7.63 -11.27 2.73
C ILE A 266 -8.08 -11.17 4.20
N GLY A 267 -7.13 -11.29 5.14
CA GLY A 267 -7.39 -11.07 6.56
C GLY A 267 -7.87 -9.65 6.88
N ILE A 268 -7.19 -8.62 6.36
CA ILE A 268 -7.56 -7.21 6.57
C ILE A 268 -8.96 -6.91 6.03
N PHE A 269 -9.28 -7.33 4.82
CA PHE A 269 -10.57 -7.09 4.18
C PHE A 269 -11.70 -7.79 4.93
N THR A 270 -11.45 -9.01 5.40
CA THR A 270 -12.41 -9.73 6.26
C THR A 270 -12.63 -9.02 7.58
N ARG A 271 -11.55 -8.54 8.23
CA ARG A 271 -11.64 -7.74 9.45
C ARG A 271 -12.45 -6.46 9.25
N LEU A 272 -12.16 -5.70 8.19
CA LEU A 272 -12.89 -4.47 7.85
C LEU A 272 -14.38 -4.73 7.64
N TRP A 273 -14.73 -5.88 7.06
CA TRP A 273 -16.13 -6.28 6.95
C TRP A 273 -16.73 -6.68 8.31
N LYS A 274 -16.15 -7.69 9.00
CA LYS A 274 -16.73 -8.28 10.21
C LYS A 274 -16.74 -7.32 11.40
N ARG A 275 -15.61 -6.64 11.66
CA ARG A 275 -15.43 -5.76 12.82
C ARG A 275 -15.93 -4.35 12.54
N ASP A 276 -15.60 -3.80 11.37
CA ASP A 276 -15.79 -2.38 11.07
C ASP A 276 -17.03 -2.10 10.19
N GLY A 277 -17.79 -3.13 9.84
CA GLY A 277 -19.07 -3.00 9.12
C GLY A 277 -18.93 -2.50 7.68
N LYS A 278 -17.79 -2.75 7.02
CA LYS A 278 -17.50 -2.28 5.65
C LYS A 278 -17.63 -3.43 4.63
N PRO A 279 -18.85 -3.79 4.18
CA PRO A 279 -19.09 -4.99 3.37
C PRO A 279 -18.44 -4.96 1.98
N ARG A 280 -18.09 -3.77 1.46
CA ARG A 280 -17.42 -3.63 0.16
C ARG A 280 -16.06 -4.35 0.08
N TYR A 281 -15.35 -4.49 1.20
CA TYR A 281 -14.03 -5.13 1.21
C TYR A 281 -14.11 -6.65 1.07
N ALA A 282 -15.18 -7.28 1.56
CA ALA A 282 -15.40 -8.72 1.37
C ALA A 282 -15.52 -9.08 -0.13
N ALA A 283 -16.18 -8.22 -0.91
CA ALA A 283 -16.33 -8.38 -2.36
C ALA A 283 -15.02 -8.24 -3.15
N LEU A 284 -13.95 -7.74 -2.54
CA LEU A 284 -12.61 -7.69 -3.16
C LEU A 284 -11.81 -8.98 -2.94
N CYS A 285 -12.19 -9.80 -1.95
CA CYS A 285 -11.45 -11.02 -1.59
C CYS A 285 -11.30 -12.04 -2.74
N PRO A 286 -12.30 -12.28 -3.62
CA PRO A 286 -12.13 -13.20 -4.76
C PRO A 286 -10.93 -12.85 -5.66
N ARG A 287 -10.68 -11.56 -5.89
CA ARG A 287 -9.52 -11.12 -6.68
C ARG A 287 -8.21 -11.38 -5.94
N VAL A 288 -8.16 -11.08 -4.65
CA VAL A 288 -6.96 -11.30 -3.82
C VAL A 288 -6.63 -12.79 -3.71
N TRP A 289 -7.66 -13.65 -3.64
CA TRP A 289 -7.49 -15.10 -3.75
C TRP A 289 -6.90 -15.50 -5.10
N ALA A 290 -7.36 -14.95 -6.22
CA ALA A 290 -6.79 -15.27 -7.53
C ALA A 290 -5.29 -14.95 -7.62
N TYR A 291 -4.84 -13.84 -7.02
CA TYR A 291 -3.41 -13.53 -6.94
C TYR A 291 -2.65 -14.50 -6.03
N LEU A 292 -3.19 -14.78 -4.84
CA LEU A 292 -2.61 -15.76 -3.92
C LEU A 292 -2.48 -17.14 -4.57
N GLU A 293 -3.53 -17.67 -5.19
CA GLU A 293 -3.53 -18.96 -5.89
C GLU A 293 -2.43 -19.03 -6.95
N ARG A 294 -2.29 -17.96 -7.74
CA ARG A 294 -1.26 -17.91 -8.77
C ARG A 294 0.14 -17.95 -8.16
N ASP A 295 0.40 -17.22 -7.08
CA ASP A 295 1.69 -17.29 -6.39
C ASP A 295 1.93 -18.67 -5.78
N LEU A 296 0.89 -19.32 -5.22
CA LEU A 296 0.98 -20.68 -4.66
C LEU A 296 1.35 -21.75 -5.70
N THR A 297 1.17 -21.48 -7.00
CA THR A 297 1.68 -22.36 -8.07
C THR A 297 3.21 -22.33 -8.21
N HIS A 298 3.88 -21.32 -7.65
CA HIS A 298 5.33 -21.19 -7.75
C HIS A 298 6.04 -22.24 -6.86
N PRO A 299 7.04 -22.99 -7.37
CA PRO A 299 7.65 -24.10 -6.62
C PRO A 299 8.22 -23.73 -5.25
N VAL A 300 8.71 -22.49 -5.08
CA VAL A 300 9.23 -22.00 -3.78
C VAL A 300 8.17 -22.00 -2.68
N LEU A 301 6.88 -21.89 -3.06
CA LEU A 301 5.75 -21.83 -2.13
C LEU A 301 5.12 -23.19 -1.86
N ALA A 302 5.71 -24.29 -2.32
CA ALA A 302 5.16 -25.64 -2.12
C ALA A 302 4.76 -25.95 -0.64
N PRO A 303 5.54 -25.58 0.40
CA PRO A 303 5.13 -25.80 1.79
C PRO A 303 3.86 -25.04 2.17
N VAL A 304 3.72 -23.80 1.67
CA VAL A 304 2.57 -22.93 1.94
C VAL A 304 1.34 -23.39 1.15
N ALA A 305 1.53 -23.78 -0.11
CA ALA A 305 0.48 -24.32 -0.96
C ALA A 305 -0.14 -25.59 -0.36
N ALA A 306 0.71 -26.51 0.11
CA ALA A 306 0.25 -27.73 0.78
C ALA A 306 -0.61 -27.41 2.01
N TRP A 307 -0.20 -26.42 2.83
CA TRP A 307 -1.03 -26.01 3.97
C TRP A 307 -2.40 -25.47 3.53
N PHE A 308 -2.46 -24.62 2.50
CA PHE A 308 -3.74 -24.11 1.99
C PHE A 308 -4.63 -25.22 1.43
N ASP A 309 -4.07 -26.20 0.73
CA ASP A 309 -4.82 -27.34 0.19
C ASP A 309 -5.40 -28.23 1.29
N ASP A 310 -4.68 -28.42 2.39
CA ASP A 310 -5.13 -29.23 3.52
C ASP A 310 -6.15 -28.49 4.42
N ASN A 311 -6.09 -27.17 4.51
CA ASN A 311 -6.82 -26.38 5.52
C ASN A 311 -7.92 -25.47 4.96
N VAL A 312 -7.84 -25.09 3.68
CA VAL A 312 -8.80 -24.16 3.07
C VAL A 312 -9.24 -24.71 1.71
N PRO A 313 -10.35 -25.45 1.64
CA PRO A 313 -10.87 -26.00 0.37
C PRO A 313 -11.08 -24.91 -0.70
N PRO A 314 -10.81 -25.17 -1.99
CA PRO A 314 -10.95 -24.17 -3.05
C PRO A 314 -12.31 -23.46 -3.12
N GLU A 315 -13.40 -24.16 -2.82
CA GLU A 315 -14.76 -23.60 -2.78
C GLU A 315 -14.96 -22.58 -1.65
N LEU A 316 -14.08 -22.57 -0.64
CA LEU A 316 -14.06 -21.61 0.46
C LEU A 316 -13.00 -20.51 0.28
N ARG A 317 -12.40 -20.38 -0.92
CA ARG A 317 -11.42 -19.34 -1.27
C ARG A 317 -12.06 -18.23 -2.11
N GLY A 318 -12.82 -17.33 -1.47
CA GLY A 318 -13.63 -16.33 -2.17
C GLY A 318 -14.10 -15.16 -1.30
N ASP A 319 -15.31 -14.64 -1.58
CA ASP A 319 -15.93 -13.58 -0.79
C ASP A 319 -16.42 -14.16 0.56
N PRO A 320 -15.80 -13.80 1.69
CA PRO A 320 -16.12 -14.41 2.98
C PRO A 320 -17.54 -14.05 3.44
N LYS A 321 -18.15 -12.97 2.94
CA LYS A 321 -19.54 -12.61 3.22
C LYS A 321 -20.52 -13.54 2.49
N VAL A 322 -20.21 -13.93 1.26
CA VAL A 322 -21.02 -14.88 0.49
C VAL A 322 -20.88 -16.28 1.06
N LEU A 323 -19.65 -16.68 1.40
CA LEU A 323 -19.34 -18.03 1.91
C LEU A 323 -19.84 -18.29 3.34
N SER A 324 -20.04 -17.24 4.15
CA SER A 324 -20.52 -17.37 5.52
C SER A 324 -22.05 -17.55 5.68
N GLN A 325 -22.79 -17.62 4.56
CA GLN A 325 -24.26 -17.68 4.53
C GLN A 325 -24.79 -19.10 4.38
#